data_AF-F1Z4I8-F1
#
_entry.id   AF-F1Z4I8-F1
#
_cell.length_a   1.000
_cell.length_b   1.000
_cell.length_c   1.000
_cell.angle_alpha   90.00
_cell.angle_beta   90.00
_cell.angle_gamma   90.00
#
_symmetry.space_group_name_H-M   'P 1'
#
loop_
_entity.id
_entity.type
_entity.pdbx_description
1 polymer ?
#
loop_
_entity_poly.entity_id
_entity_poly.type
_entity_poly.pdbx_seq_one_letter_code
_entity_poly.pdbx_strand_id
1 'polypeptide(L)' 'MPGDVVSRQGADVLVNGQTVGRLKPKTHQGEDLLPGPTGTIPQGCIYAGSPHKDGFDSRYAAIGFVCRDRLIGIGTPIL' A
#
# COMPACT_ATOMS: atom_id res chain seq x y z
N MET A 1 1.63 -0.92 -9.65
CA MET A 1 1.19 -0.16 -10.84
C MET A 1 -0.07 -0.77 -11.42
N PRO A 2 -0.86 -0.07 -12.26
CA PRO A 2 -2.03 -0.67 -12.91
C PRO A 2 -1.70 -2.00 -13.57
N GLY A 3 -2.54 -3.01 -13.34
CA GLY A 3 -2.31 -4.38 -13.83
C GLY A 3 -1.51 -5.28 -12.89
N ASP A 4 -0.71 -4.72 -11.96
CA ASP A 4 -0.05 -5.54 -10.93
C ASP A 4 -1.09 -6.16 -9.98
N VAL A 5 -0.78 -7.34 -9.46
CA VAL A 5 -1.63 -8.08 -8.55
C VAL A 5 -1.12 -7.93 -7.13
N VAL A 6 -1.95 -7.34 -6.26
CA VAL A 6 -1.71 -7.28 -4.82
C VAL A 6 -2.34 -8.48 -4.15
N SER A 7 -1.57 -9.24 -3.37
CA SER A 7 -2.08 -10.37 -2.60
C SER A 7 -1.60 -10.29 -1.15
N ARG A 8 -2.17 -11.15 -0.30
CA ARG A 8 -1.80 -11.26 1.11
C ARG A 8 -1.53 -12.71 1.50
N GLN A 9 -0.48 -12.92 2.28
CA GLN A 9 -0.15 -14.19 2.92
C GLN A 9 0.04 -13.92 4.41
N GLY A 10 -0.99 -14.23 5.21
CA GLY A 10 -1.02 -13.80 6.61
C GLY A 10 -0.95 -12.26 6.71
N ALA A 11 0.09 -11.75 7.37
CA ALA A 11 0.33 -10.32 7.52
C ALA A 11 1.18 -9.74 6.37
N ASP A 12 1.80 -10.57 5.54
CA ASP A 12 2.67 -10.09 4.47
C ASP A 12 1.82 -9.67 3.26
N VAL A 13 2.16 -8.51 2.69
CA VAL A 13 1.54 -7.95 1.49
C VAL A 13 2.51 -8.11 0.34
N LEU A 14 2.02 -8.68 -0.76
CA LEU A 14 2.82 -9.01 -1.92
C LEU A 14 2.28 -8.29 -3.14
N VAL A 15 3.18 -7.83 -4.00
CA VAL A 15 2.87 -7.32 -5.34
C VAL A 15 3.53 -8.25 -6.34
N ASN A 16 2.75 -8.85 -7.23
CA ASN A 16 3.22 -9.85 -8.21
C ASN A 16 4.03 -10.99 -7.56
N GLY A 17 3.64 -11.40 -6.35
CA GLY A 17 4.30 -12.47 -5.59
C GLY A 17 5.57 -12.05 -4.84
N GLN A 18 5.98 -10.78 -4.90
CA GLN A 18 7.10 -10.25 -4.11
C GLN A 18 6.60 -9.50 -2.88
N THR A 19 7.12 -9.83 -1.70
CA THR A 19 6.76 -9.14 -0.46
C THR A 19 7.24 -7.70 -0.49
N VAL A 20 6.30 -6.75 -0.38
CA VAL A 20 6.57 -5.30 -0.37
C VAL A 20 6.36 -4.66 1.00
N GLY A 21 5.76 -5.39 1.93
CA GLY A 21 5.54 -4.90 3.28
C GLY A 21 4.79 -5.89 4.15
N ARG A 22 4.67 -5.56 5.43
CA ARG A 22 3.94 -6.35 6.42
C ARG A 22 2.95 -5.46 7.14
N LEU A 23 1.75 -5.99 7.39
CA LEU A 23 0.71 -5.35 8.17
C LEU A 23 1.05 -5.36 9.65
N LYS A 24 0.75 -4.25 10.30
CA LYS A 24 0.63 -4.16 11.75
C LYS A 24 -0.87 -4.07 12.09
N PRO A 25 -1.37 -4.79 13.10
CA PRO A 25 -2.80 -4.78 13.43
C PRO A 25 -3.27 -3.45 14.05
N LYS A 26 -2.36 -2.67 14.64
CA LYS A 26 -2.67 -1.42 15.36
C LYS A 26 -1.64 -0.32 15.12
N THR A 27 -2.03 0.95 15.23
CA THR A 27 -1.12 2.10 15.26
C THR A 27 -0.23 2.05 16.51
N HIS A 28 0.70 3.00 16.65
CA HIS A 28 1.46 3.13 17.90
C HIS A 28 0.54 3.50 19.09
N GLN A 29 -0.54 4.23 18.80
CA GLN A 29 -1.55 4.69 19.75
C GLN A 29 -2.64 3.65 20.03
N GLY A 30 -2.60 2.48 19.37
CA GLY A 30 -3.51 1.36 19.63
C GLY A 30 -4.77 1.31 18.76
N GLU A 31 -4.93 2.25 17.83
CA GLU A 31 -6.06 2.28 16.87
C GLU A 31 -5.93 1.12 15.89
N ASP A 32 -7.06 0.53 15.48
CA ASP A 32 -7.06 -0.62 14.58
C ASP A 32 -6.69 -0.22 13.15
N LEU A 33 -5.82 -1.02 12.55
CA LEU A 33 -5.38 -0.86 11.17
C LEU A 33 -6.00 -1.95 10.30
N LEU A 34 -7.03 -1.56 9.55
CA LEU A 34 -7.74 -2.47 8.65
C LEU A 34 -6.90 -2.78 7.40
N PRO A 35 -6.79 -4.04 6.99
CA PRO A 35 -6.06 -4.42 5.78
C PRO A 35 -6.62 -3.76 4.52
N GLY A 36 -5.74 -3.30 3.64
CA GLY A 36 -6.07 -2.67 2.36
C GLY A 36 -6.65 -3.61 1.31
N PRO A 37 -6.97 -3.11 0.11
CA PRO A 37 -7.49 -3.93 -0.98
C PRO A 37 -6.43 -4.92 -1.50
N THR A 38 -6.90 -6.06 -1.98
CA THR A 38 -6.13 -7.05 -2.76
C THR A 38 -6.76 -7.23 -4.13
N GLY A 39 -6.01 -7.80 -5.07
CA GLY A 39 -6.41 -8.01 -6.45
C GLY A 39 -5.59 -7.15 -7.41
N THR A 40 -6.04 -7.13 -8.66
CA THR A 40 -5.41 -6.34 -9.72
C THR A 40 -5.62 -4.85 -9.48
N ILE A 41 -4.55 -4.07 -9.52
CA ILE A 41 -4.62 -2.61 -9.39
C ILE A 41 -5.35 -2.05 -10.62
N PRO A 42 -6.43 -1.27 -10.43
CA PRO A 42 -7.19 -0.69 -11.54
C PRO A 42 -6.37 0.28 -12.40
N GLN A 43 -6.82 0.48 -13.63
CA GLN A 43 -6.27 1.53 -14.49
C GLN A 43 -6.37 2.91 -13.84
N GLY A 44 -5.28 3.67 -13.90
CA GLY A 44 -5.19 4.99 -13.28
C GLY A 44 -4.98 4.98 -11.76
N CYS A 45 -4.72 3.82 -11.15
CA CYS A 45 -4.38 3.73 -9.73
C CYS A 45 -3.02 3.08 -9.50
N ILE A 46 -2.41 3.35 -8.36
CA ILE A 46 -1.15 2.74 -7.93
C ILE A 46 -1.28 2.13 -6.53
N TYR A 47 -0.38 1.22 -6.22
CA TYR A 47 -0.09 0.83 -4.85
C TYR A 47 1.06 1.72 -4.37
N ALA A 48 0.77 2.61 -3.42
CA ALA A 48 1.78 3.45 -2.78
C ALA A 48 2.28 2.70 -1.54
N GLY A 49 3.59 2.47 -1.45
CA GLY A 49 4.20 1.75 -0.33
C GLY A 49 5.48 2.42 0.14
N SER A 50 5.79 2.27 1.42
CA SER A 50 7.05 2.67 2.03
C SER A 50 7.80 1.46 2.59
N PRO A 51 9.15 1.43 2.54
CA PRO A 51 9.93 0.37 3.18
C PRO A 51 9.85 0.40 4.72
N HIS A 52 9.34 1.48 5.32
CA HIS A 52 9.25 1.61 6.77
C HIS A 52 8.16 0.72 7.38
N LYS A 53 8.49 0.03 8.48
CA LYS A 53 7.58 -0.90 9.17
C LYS A 53 6.26 -0.25 9.59
N ASP A 54 6.33 1.01 10.04
CA ASP A 54 5.17 1.80 10.49
C ASP A 54 4.58 2.71 9.41
N GLY A 55 4.96 2.53 8.13
CA GLY A 55 4.39 3.34 7.04
C GLY A 55 2.88 3.16 6.95
N PHE A 56 2.14 4.27 6.84
CA PHE A 56 0.70 4.27 6.66
C PHE A 56 0.37 4.55 5.19
N ASP A 57 0.26 3.47 4.42
CA ASP A 57 0.25 3.49 2.96
C ASP A 57 -0.80 2.49 2.42
N SER A 58 -0.74 2.12 1.12
CA SER A 58 -1.73 1.24 0.48
C SER A 58 -1.88 -0.14 1.11
N ARG A 59 -1.01 -0.51 2.07
CA ARG A 59 -1.22 -1.65 2.96
C ARG A 59 -2.56 -1.59 3.69
N TYR A 60 -3.09 -0.40 3.99
CA TYR A 60 -4.27 -0.24 4.84
C TYR A 60 -5.49 0.29 4.08
N ALA A 61 -6.68 -0.13 4.52
CA ALA A 61 -7.97 0.20 3.88
C ALA A 61 -8.23 1.70 3.81
N ALA A 62 -7.77 2.45 4.82
CA ALA A 62 -7.92 3.90 4.89
C ALA A 62 -7.21 4.64 3.73
N ILE A 63 -6.14 4.04 3.18
CA ILE A 63 -5.43 4.58 2.02
C ILE A 63 -5.93 3.94 0.73
N GLY A 64 -5.97 2.60 0.71
CA GLY A 64 -6.34 1.84 -0.48
C GLY A 64 -5.36 2.02 -1.65
N PHE A 65 -5.82 1.71 -2.87
CA PHE A 65 -5.10 2.10 -4.08
C PHE A 65 -5.25 3.60 -4.30
N VAL A 66 -4.15 4.28 -4.61
CA VAL A 66 -4.14 5.73 -4.85
C VAL A 66 -4.41 5.98 -6.32
N CYS A 67 -5.53 6.62 -6.64
CA CYS A 67 -5.96 6.86 -8.01
C CYS A 67 -5.64 8.29 -8.48
N ARG A 68 -5.73 8.52 -9.80
CA ARG A 68 -5.33 9.77 -10.49
C ARG A 68 -5.80 11.06 -9.83
N ASP A 69 -6.99 11.09 -9.26
CA ASP A 69 -7.58 12.24 -8.55
C ASP A 69 -6.80 12.63 -7.28
N ARG A 70 -6.00 11.70 -6.72
CA ARG A 70 -5.21 11.88 -5.51
C ARG A 70 -3.69 11.90 -5.77
N LEU A 71 -3.28 11.87 -7.04
CA LEU A 71 -1.87 11.90 -7.45
C LEU A 71 -1.51 13.30 -7.95
N ILE A 72 -0.58 13.96 -7.26
CA ILE A 72 -0.14 15.33 -7.59
C ILE A 72 1.11 15.32 -8.49
N GLY A 73 2.02 14.36 -8.32
CA GLY A 73 3.26 14.29 -9.10
C GLY A 73 4.27 13.27 -8.55
N ILE A 74 5.50 13.36 -9.05
CA ILE A 74 6.65 12.55 -8.61
C ILE A 74 7.61 13.45 -7.83
N GLY A 75 8.09 12.96 -6.68
CA GLY A 75 9.14 13.63 -5.92
C GLY A 75 10.53 13.26 -6.43
N THR A 76 11.39 14.25 -6.67
CA THR A 76 12.81 14.03 -6.98
C THR A 76 13.64 14.26 -5.72
N PRO A 77 14.46 13.30 -5.28
CA PRO A 77 15.34 13.48 -4.11
C PRO A 77 16.38 14.57 -4.38
N ILE A 78 16.66 15.41 -3.38
CA ILE A 78 17.59 16.55 -3.50
C ILE A 78 19.03 16.29 -3.03
N LEU A 79 19.28 15.10 -2.45
CA LEU A 79 20.57 14.62 -1.90
C LEU A 79 21.17 15.47 -0.77
#